data_AF-A0A2N2FDY9-F1
#
_entry.id   AF-A0A2N2FDY9-F1
#
_cell.length_a   1.000
_cell.length_b   1.000
_cell.length_c   1.000
_cell.angle_alpha   90.00
_cell.angle_beta   90.00
_cell.angle_gamma   90.00
#
_symmetry.space_group_name_H-M   'P 1'
#
loop_
_entity.id
_entity.type
_entity.pdbx_description
1 polymer ?
#
loop_
_entity_poly.entity_id
_entity_poly.type
_entity_poly.pdbx_seq_one_letter_code
_entity_poly.pdbx_strand_id
1 'polypeptide(L)'
;MKEPHSTFQDISVRRRVIISLSILVVLIIVIGLYGLVAIIESNQRLHKSVLEGQAMANAIDTARLSQVHFKKQVQEWKNILLRGNDKNLFDNHLKAFNEEDRKVNECLASLSQMTSGAQMSVPQIAAAIKVHEALGHQYRGALKKYKQPDLKRAVLVDKSIRGKR
;
A
#
# COMPACT_ATOMS: atom_id res chain seq x y z
N MET A 1 -76.12 6.99 -20.42
CA MET A 1 -74.77 7.48 -20.09
C MET A 1 -74.82 8.02 -18.67
N LYS A 2 -74.33 7.28 -17.66
CA LYS A 2 -74.26 7.74 -16.26
C LYS A 2 -72.84 8.24 -16.03
N GLU A 3 -72.69 9.52 -15.67
CA GLU A 3 -71.40 10.08 -15.34
C GLU A 3 -70.85 9.46 -14.05
N PRO A 4 -69.54 9.19 -13.97
CA PRO A 4 -68.95 8.65 -12.76
C PRO A 4 -69.00 9.70 -11.64
N HIS A 5 -69.77 9.41 -10.59
CA HIS A 5 -69.78 10.23 -9.38
C HIS A 5 -68.37 10.31 -8.80
N SER A 6 -67.76 11.47 -8.96
CA SER A 6 -66.49 11.80 -8.33
C SER A 6 -66.74 11.91 -6.83
N THR A 7 -66.22 10.95 -6.06
CA THR A 7 -66.23 10.85 -4.58
C THR A 7 -65.66 12.07 -3.84
N PHE A 8 -65.32 13.14 -4.56
CA PHE A 8 -64.71 14.36 -4.08
C PHE A 8 -65.68 15.55 -3.96
N GLN A 9 -66.95 15.43 -4.35
CA GLN A 9 -67.92 16.53 -4.29
C GLN A 9 -68.60 16.74 -2.92
N ASP A 10 -68.65 15.72 -2.05
CA ASP A 10 -69.32 15.81 -0.74
C ASP A 10 -68.40 16.19 0.45
N ILE A 11 -67.15 16.56 0.17
CA ILE A 11 -66.14 16.84 1.20
C ILE A 11 -66.03 18.35 1.43
N SER A 12 -66.22 18.82 2.67
CA SER A 12 -66.08 20.24 3.01
C SER A 12 -64.68 20.77 2.61
N VAL A 13 -64.64 21.99 2.05
CA VAL A 13 -63.41 22.61 1.51
C VAL A 13 -62.25 22.58 2.51
N ARG A 14 -62.55 22.79 3.80
CA ARG A 14 -61.59 22.67 4.91
C ARG A 14 -60.93 21.29 4.97
N ARG A 15 -61.72 20.22 4.86
CA ARG A 15 -61.24 18.83 4.93
C ARG A 15 -60.41 18.46 3.71
N ARG A 16 -60.78 18.95 2.52
CA ARG A 16 -59.99 18.77 1.29
C ARG A 16 -58.61 19.43 1.41
N VAL A 17 -58.53 20.66 1.92
CA VAL A 17 -57.25 21.36 2.15
C VAL A 17 -56.38 20.62 3.17
N ILE A 18 -56.96 20.15 4.29
CA ILE A 18 -56.23 19.38 5.30
C ILE A 18 -55.66 18.09 4.72
N ILE A 19 -56.44 17.33 3.93
CA ILE A 19 -55.97 16.09 3.29
C ILE A 19 -54.81 16.36 2.34
N SER A 20 -54.92 17.38 1.48
CA SER A 20 -53.83 17.75 0.56
C SER A 20 -52.56 18.15 1.30
N LEU A 21 -52.69 18.91 2.39
CA LEU A 21 -51.55 19.33 3.21
C LEU A 21 -50.91 18.13 3.94
N SER A 22 -51.72 17.21 4.48
CA SER A 22 -51.22 15.99 5.11
C SER A 22 -50.46 15.11 4.13
N ILE A 23 -50.95 14.97 2.90
CA ILE A 23 -50.25 14.22 1.84
C ILE A 23 -48.90 14.87 1.53
N LEU A 24 -48.84 16.21 1.42
CA LEU A 24 -47.57 16.93 1.20
C LEU A 24 -46.58 16.71 2.34
N VAL A 25 -47.03 16.78 3.60
CA VAL A 25 -46.16 16.52 4.77
C VAL A 25 -45.63 15.09 4.76
N VAL A 26 -46.48 14.10 4.47
CA VAL A 26 -46.06 12.70 4.37
C VAL A 26 -45.02 12.51 3.25
N LEU A 27 -45.22 13.13 2.09
CA LEU A 27 -44.26 13.08 0.99
C LEU A 27 -42.89 13.67 1.39
N ILE A 28 -42.87 14.80 2.10
CA ILE A 28 -41.63 15.42 2.60
C ILE A 28 -40.92 14.47 3.58
N ILE A 29 -41.66 13.85 4.50
CA ILE A 29 -41.09 12.89 5.46
C ILE A 29 -40.49 11.69 4.73
N VAL A 30 -41.20 11.12 3.75
CA VAL A 30 -40.72 9.98 2.97
C VAL A 30 -39.43 10.34 2.22
N ILE A 31 -39.39 11.47 1.53
CA ILE A 31 -38.19 11.94 0.83
C ILE A 31 -37.04 12.18 1.83
N GLY A 32 -37.32 12.76 3.00
CA GLY A 32 -36.33 12.98 4.06
C GLY A 32 -35.74 11.67 4.60
N LEU A 33 -36.57 10.65 4.82
CA LEU A 33 -36.13 9.32 5.25
C LEU A 33 -35.28 8.64 4.18
N TYR A 34 -35.69 8.69 2.91
CA TYR A 34 -34.89 8.19 1.79
C TYR A 34 -33.54 8.91 1.68
N GLY A 35 -33.53 10.24 1.84
CA GLY A 35 -32.31 11.03 1.87
C GLY A 35 -31.38 10.62 3.02
N LEU A 36 -31.92 10.37 4.22
CA LEU A 36 -31.13 9.94 5.36
C LEU A 36 -30.48 8.57 5.15
N VAL A 37 -31.24 7.61 4.62
CA VAL A 37 -30.71 6.27 4.26
C VAL A 37 -29.61 6.40 3.20
N ALA A 38 -29.85 7.19 2.15
CA ALA A 38 -28.87 7.41 1.09
C ALA A 38 -27.57 8.06 1.61
N ILE A 39 -27.68 9.01 2.57
CA ILE A 39 -26.53 9.65 3.21
C ILE A 39 -25.74 8.65 4.07
N ILE A 40 -26.43 7.82 4.85
CA ILE A 40 -25.77 6.80 5.69
C ILE A 40 -24.99 5.81 4.82
N GLU A 41 -25.60 5.30 3.76
CA GLU A 41 -24.90 4.40 2.83
C GLU A 41 -23.72 5.08 2.13
N SER A 42 -23.90 6.33 1.69
CA SER A 42 -22.84 7.11 1.05
C SER A 42 -21.66 7.33 2.00
N ASN A 43 -21.94 7.69 3.25
CA ASN A 43 -20.93 7.89 4.29
C ASN A 43 -20.17 6.57 4.58
N GLN A 44 -20.87 5.43 4.65
CA GLN A 44 -20.24 4.12 4.79
C GLN A 44 -19.34 3.76 3.59
N ARG A 45 -19.79 4.04 2.36
CA ARG A 45 -18.98 3.82 1.14
C ARG A 45 -17.73 4.70 1.15
N LEU A 46 -17.86 5.98 1.49
CA LEU A 46 -16.73 6.91 1.59
C LEU A 46 -15.72 6.47 2.66
N HIS A 47 -16.16 6.07 3.85
CA HIS A 47 -15.26 5.57 4.89
C HIS A 47 -14.48 4.35 4.44
N LYS A 48 -15.13 3.39 3.75
CA LYS A 48 -14.43 2.22 3.18
C LYS A 48 -13.38 2.64 2.15
N SER A 49 -13.74 3.51 1.21
CA SER A 49 -12.81 3.98 0.18
C SER A 49 -11.62 4.76 0.75
N VAL A 50 -11.82 5.55 1.81
CA VAL A 50 -10.72 6.25 2.50
C VAL A 50 -9.79 5.25 3.19
N LEU A 51 -10.33 4.24 3.87
CA LEU A 51 -9.51 3.21 4.52
C LEU A 51 -8.70 2.37 3.51
N GLU A 52 -9.32 1.98 2.39
CA GLU A 52 -8.63 1.29 1.30
C GLU A 52 -7.52 2.16 0.69
N GLY A 53 -7.81 3.46 0.46
CA GLY A 53 -6.84 4.42 -0.04
C GLY A 53 -5.64 4.58 0.89
N GLN A 54 -5.87 4.66 2.20
CA GLN A 54 -4.81 4.73 3.20
C GLN A 54 -3.96 3.45 3.22
N ALA A 55 -4.58 2.29 3.11
CA ALA A 55 -3.87 1.01 3.04
C ALA A 55 -2.95 0.94 1.80
N MET A 56 -3.43 1.39 0.64
CA MET A 56 -2.62 1.48 -0.57
C MET A 56 -1.47 2.46 -0.42
N ALA A 57 -1.71 3.65 0.14
CA ALA A 57 -0.67 4.65 0.37
C ALA A 57 0.45 4.10 1.27
N ASN A 58 0.08 3.45 2.38
CA ASN A 58 1.03 2.83 3.30
C ASN A 58 1.86 1.73 2.64
N ALA A 59 1.23 0.92 1.78
CA ALA A 59 1.94 -0.12 1.01
C ALA A 59 2.94 0.51 0.03
N ILE A 60 2.55 1.57 -0.69
CA ILE A 60 3.44 2.30 -1.62
C ILE A 60 4.64 2.89 -0.88
N ASP A 61 4.42 3.52 0.27
CA ASP A 61 5.49 4.13 1.05
C ASP A 61 6.44 3.07 1.63
N THR A 62 5.91 1.92 2.07
CA THR A 62 6.72 0.78 2.52
C THR A 62 7.58 0.22 1.38
N ALA A 63 7.03 0.12 0.17
CA ALA A 63 7.78 -0.31 -1.01
C ALA A 63 8.90 0.68 -1.38
N ARG A 64 8.62 2.00 -1.32
CA ARG A 64 9.64 3.05 -1.53
C ARG A 64 10.74 2.98 -0.47
N LEU A 65 10.38 2.76 0.79
CA LEU A 65 11.33 2.63 1.88
C LEU A 65 12.26 1.42 1.66
N SER A 66 11.71 0.27 1.24
CA SER A 66 12.51 -0.90 0.83
C SER A 66 13.53 -0.54 -0.26
N GLN A 67 13.11 0.18 -1.30
CA GLN A 67 14.02 0.61 -2.38
C GLN A 67 15.14 1.54 -1.88
N VAL A 68 14.83 2.46 -0.96
CA VAL A 68 15.82 3.35 -0.34
C VAL A 68 16.85 2.54 0.45
N HIS A 69 16.42 1.60 1.28
CA HIS A 69 17.32 0.74 2.04
C HIS A 69 18.17 -0.14 1.12
N PHE A 70 17.59 -0.70 0.06
CA PHE A 70 18.34 -1.46 -0.93
C PHE A 70 19.41 -0.61 -1.63
N LYS A 71 19.08 0.63 -1.99
CA LYS A 71 20.07 1.55 -2.58
C LYS A 71 21.21 1.85 -1.60
N LYS A 72 20.92 2.02 -0.31
CA LYS A 72 21.94 2.20 0.73
C LYS A 72 22.79 0.95 0.90
N GLN A 73 22.19 -0.24 0.94
CA GLN A 73 22.91 -1.51 0.96
C GLN A 73 23.90 -1.62 -0.21
N VAL A 74 23.47 -1.34 -1.44
CA VAL A 74 24.35 -1.35 -2.62
C VAL A 74 25.45 -0.29 -2.52
N GLN A 75 25.20 0.84 -1.86
CA GLN A 75 26.22 1.85 -1.61
C GLN A 75 27.26 1.35 -0.60
N GLU A 76 26.83 0.74 0.51
CA GLU A 76 27.73 0.16 1.50
C GLU A 76 28.55 -0.99 0.90
N TRP A 77 27.95 -1.80 0.03
CA TRP A 77 28.68 -2.79 -0.76
C TRP A 77 29.86 -2.17 -1.52
N LYS A 78 29.63 -1.07 -2.24
CA LYS A 78 30.72 -0.35 -2.93
C LYS A 78 31.74 0.21 -1.96
N ASN A 79 31.30 0.72 -0.81
CA ASN A 79 32.20 1.24 0.22
C ASN A 79 33.12 0.16 0.78
N ILE A 80 32.60 -1.06 1.02
CA ILE A 80 33.39 -2.23 1.40
C ILE A 80 34.45 -2.53 0.33
N LEU A 81 34.05 -2.55 -0.94
CA LEU A 81 34.97 -2.86 -2.04
C LEU A 81 36.07 -1.81 -2.25
N LEU A 82 35.74 -0.52 -2.09
CA LEU A 82 36.66 0.59 -2.33
C LEU A 82 37.54 0.94 -1.13
N ARG A 83 37.01 0.80 0.10
CA ARG A 83 37.66 1.24 1.34
C ARG A 83 37.98 0.09 2.30
N GLY A 84 37.67 -1.14 1.92
CA GLY A 84 37.88 -2.33 2.74
C GLY A 84 39.34 -2.72 3.00
N ASN A 85 40.31 -1.93 2.51
CA ASN A 85 41.72 -2.09 2.88
C ASN A 85 42.00 -1.66 4.32
N ASP A 86 41.23 -0.71 4.83
CA ASP A 86 41.23 -0.38 6.25
C ASP A 86 40.23 -1.30 6.97
N LYS A 87 40.71 -2.05 7.96
CA LYS A 87 39.90 -2.99 8.74
C LYS A 87 38.74 -2.31 9.48
N ASN A 88 38.96 -1.12 10.04
CA ASN A 88 37.91 -0.39 10.76
C ASN A 88 36.82 0.08 9.79
N LEU A 89 37.21 0.60 8.61
CA LEU A 89 36.24 0.99 7.58
C LEU A 89 35.49 -0.22 7.01
N PHE A 90 36.19 -1.34 6.78
CA PHE A 90 35.58 -2.59 6.35
C PHE A 90 34.49 -3.05 7.33
N ASP A 91 34.82 -3.15 8.63
CA ASP A 91 33.89 -3.63 9.65
C ASP A 91 32.70 -2.68 9.81
N ASN A 92 32.91 -1.37 9.70
CA ASN A 92 31.84 -0.37 9.76
C ASN A 92 30.89 -0.47 8.57
N HIS A 93 31.42 -0.52 7.34
CA HIS A 93 30.60 -0.65 6.13
C HIS A 93 29.92 -2.02 6.04
N LEU A 94 30.55 -3.09 6.54
CA LEU A 94 29.93 -4.41 6.62
C LEU A 94 28.75 -4.45 7.60
N LYS A 95 28.90 -3.81 8.77
CA LYS A 95 27.78 -3.65 9.71
C LYS A 95 26.63 -2.86 9.08
N ALA A 96 26.93 -1.73 8.45
CA ALA A 96 25.92 -0.91 7.76
C ALA A 96 25.24 -1.69 6.62
N PHE A 97 26.00 -2.46 5.83
CA PHE A 97 25.47 -3.31 4.78
C PHE A 97 24.46 -4.35 5.32
N ASN A 98 24.81 -5.06 6.40
CA ASN A 98 23.94 -6.06 7.01
C ASN A 98 22.69 -5.43 7.64
N GLU A 99 22.82 -4.24 8.21
CA GLU A 99 21.69 -3.51 8.79
C GLU A 99 20.70 -3.05 7.70
N GLU A 100 21.20 -2.57 6.56
CA GLU A 100 20.33 -2.22 5.44
C GLU A 100 19.70 -3.47 4.78
N ASP A 101 20.40 -4.61 4.71
CA ASP A 101 19.84 -5.92 4.28
C ASP A 101 18.64 -6.32 5.17
N ARG A 102 18.78 -6.20 6.50
CA ARG A 102 17.71 -6.46 7.46
C ARG A 102 16.50 -5.55 7.21
N LYS A 103 16.72 -4.24 7.05
CA LYS A 103 15.64 -3.27 6.80
C LYS A 103 14.90 -3.52 5.49
N VAL A 104 15.60 -3.93 4.42
CA VAL A 104 14.95 -4.31 3.16
C VAL A 104 14.03 -5.50 3.39
N ASN A 105 14.50 -6.56 4.05
CA ASN A 105 13.71 -7.74 4.37
C ASN A 105 12.47 -7.40 5.22
N GLU A 106 12.63 -6.56 6.24
CA GLU A 106 11.52 -6.10 7.08
C GLU A 106 10.46 -5.32 6.29
N CYS A 107 10.88 -4.41 5.41
CA CYS A 107 9.95 -3.68 4.55
C CYS A 107 9.20 -4.62 3.60
N LEU A 108 9.90 -5.58 2.98
CA LEU A 108 9.28 -6.54 2.06
C LEU A 108 8.31 -7.50 2.78
N ALA A 109 8.65 -7.94 4.01
CA ALA A 109 7.77 -8.75 4.84
C ALA A 109 6.51 -7.97 5.25
N SER A 110 6.68 -6.71 5.67
CA SER A 110 5.58 -5.80 5.99
C SER A 110 4.66 -5.58 4.79
N LEU A 111 5.23 -5.36 3.60
CA LEU A 111 4.49 -5.20 2.36
C LEU A 111 3.66 -6.45 2.00
N SER A 112 4.22 -7.64 2.20
CA SER A 112 3.53 -8.93 2.02
C SER A 112 2.35 -9.07 2.99
N GLN A 113 2.54 -8.67 4.26
CA GLN A 113 1.49 -8.71 5.27
C GLN A 113 0.35 -7.71 4.97
N MET A 114 0.68 -6.48 4.59
CA MET A 114 -0.28 -5.43 4.24
C MET A 114 -1.15 -5.83 3.04
N THR A 115 -0.53 -6.39 2.00
CA THR A 115 -1.26 -6.81 0.79
C THR A 115 -2.11 -8.05 1.04
N SER A 116 -1.63 -9.01 1.81
CA SER A 116 -2.41 -10.19 2.21
C SER A 116 -3.63 -9.81 3.07
N GLY A 117 -3.45 -8.90 4.04
CA GLY A 117 -4.55 -8.43 4.91
C GLY A 117 -5.62 -7.61 4.19
N ALA A 118 -5.25 -6.97 3.07
CA ALA A 118 -6.18 -6.24 2.22
C ALA A 118 -6.74 -7.08 1.05
N GLN A 119 -6.51 -8.39 1.05
CA GLN A 119 -6.89 -9.31 -0.03
C GLN A 119 -6.34 -8.90 -1.42
N MET A 120 -5.24 -8.13 -1.45
CA MET A 120 -4.58 -7.67 -2.68
C MET A 120 -3.53 -8.69 -3.12
N SER A 121 -3.70 -9.28 -4.30
CA SER A 121 -2.68 -10.16 -4.88
C SER A 121 -1.63 -9.34 -5.65
N VAL A 122 -0.41 -9.26 -5.12
CA VAL A 122 0.71 -8.56 -5.77
C VAL A 122 1.91 -9.52 -5.90
N PRO A 123 1.95 -10.36 -6.96
CA PRO A 123 2.99 -11.39 -7.13
C PRO A 123 4.41 -10.83 -7.20
N GLN A 124 4.56 -9.56 -7.57
CA GLN A 124 5.83 -8.85 -7.65
C GLN A 124 6.54 -8.75 -6.28
N ILE A 125 5.78 -8.74 -5.16
CA ILE A 125 6.37 -8.71 -3.81
C ILE A 125 7.12 -10.02 -3.54
N ALA A 126 6.48 -11.16 -3.81
CA ALA A 126 7.10 -12.47 -3.64
C ALA A 126 8.32 -12.63 -4.56
N ALA A 127 8.27 -12.11 -5.78
CA ALA A 127 9.41 -12.07 -6.69
C ALA A 127 10.55 -11.20 -6.12
N ALA A 128 10.24 -10.01 -5.60
CA ALA A 128 11.22 -9.10 -5.01
C ALA A 128 11.93 -9.72 -3.79
N ILE A 129 11.19 -10.41 -2.91
CA ILE A 129 11.75 -11.16 -1.78
C ILE A 129 12.77 -12.19 -2.27
N LYS A 130 12.38 -13.06 -3.22
CA LYS A 130 13.27 -14.09 -3.77
C LYS A 130 14.54 -13.51 -4.40
N VAL A 131 14.38 -12.42 -5.17
CA VAL A 131 15.52 -11.74 -5.81
C VAL A 131 16.46 -11.17 -4.75
N HIS A 132 15.91 -10.53 -3.71
CA HIS A 132 16.72 -9.94 -2.64
C HIS A 132 17.45 -11.01 -1.81
N GLU A 133 16.80 -12.12 -1.48
CA GLU A 133 17.45 -13.27 -0.82
C GLU A 133 18.62 -13.82 -1.66
N ALA A 134 18.39 -14.03 -2.96
CA ALA A 134 19.42 -14.50 -3.89
C ALA A 134 20.61 -13.53 -3.98
N LEU A 135 20.36 -12.21 -3.94
CA LEU A 135 21.41 -11.20 -3.89
C LEU A 135 22.19 -11.28 -2.57
N GLY A 136 21.50 -11.42 -1.43
CA GLY A 136 22.15 -11.60 -0.12
C GLY A 136 23.11 -12.78 -0.10
N HIS A 137 22.72 -13.92 -0.69
CA HIS A 137 23.61 -15.08 -0.84
C HIS A 137 24.84 -14.78 -1.72
N GLN A 138 24.67 -14.04 -2.81
CA GLN A 138 25.77 -13.64 -3.69
C GLN A 138 26.76 -12.71 -2.97
N TYR A 139 26.26 -11.71 -2.24
CA TYR A 139 27.09 -10.79 -1.45
C TYR A 139 27.91 -11.54 -0.38
N ARG A 140 27.27 -12.43 0.40
CA ARG A 140 27.96 -13.25 1.40
C ARG A 140 29.00 -14.19 0.77
N GLY A 141 28.68 -14.78 -0.38
CA GLY A 141 29.63 -15.61 -1.14
C GLY A 141 30.83 -14.83 -1.65
N ALA A 142 30.61 -13.59 -2.11
CA ALA A 142 31.66 -12.68 -2.55
C ALA A 142 32.57 -12.21 -1.41
N LEU A 143 32.01 -11.86 -0.25
CA LEU A 143 32.77 -11.47 0.95
C LEU A 143 33.75 -12.56 1.40
N LYS A 144 33.37 -13.85 1.32
CA LYS A 144 34.28 -14.96 1.63
C LYS A 144 35.53 -15.00 0.74
N LYS A 145 35.43 -14.51 -0.50
CA LYS A 145 36.53 -14.44 -1.47
C LYS A 145 37.37 -13.16 -1.31
N TYR A 146 36.79 -12.12 -0.69
CA TYR A 146 37.44 -10.85 -0.38
C TYR A 146 38.29 -10.97 0.90
N LYS A 147 39.31 -11.84 0.90
CA LYS A 147 40.24 -12.03 2.05
C LYS A 147 41.50 -11.16 1.99
N GLN A 148 41.75 -10.51 0.86
CA GLN A 148 42.86 -9.60 0.67
C GLN A 148 42.34 -8.40 -0.15
N PRO A 149 42.33 -7.19 0.43
CA PRO A 149 41.86 -5.99 -0.25
C PRO A 149 42.82 -5.63 -1.38
N ASP A 150 42.52 -6.11 -2.57
CA ASP A 150 43.16 -5.68 -3.81
C ASP A 150 42.07 -5.04 -4.68
N LEU A 151 42.32 -3.83 -5.18
CA LEU A 151 41.42 -3.10 -6.05
C LEU A 151 41.02 -3.94 -7.28
N LYS A 152 41.92 -4.78 -7.79
CA LYS A 152 41.63 -5.70 -8.90
C LYS A 152 40.61 -6.76 -8.50
N ARG A 153 40.70 -7.29 -7.28
CA ARG A 153 39.72 -8.25 -6.73
C ARG A 153 38.38 -7.58 -6.43
N ALA A 154 38.40 -6.33 -5.97
CA ALA A 154 37.19 -5.54 -5.74
C ALA A 154 36.35 -5.37 -7.01
N VAL A 155 36.99 -5.01 -8.13
CA VAL A 155 36.34 -4.89 -9.44
C VAL A 155 35.81 -6.24 -9.95
N LEU A 156 36.56 -7.33 -9.74
CA LEU A 156 36.18 -8.67 -10.18
C LEU A 156 34.97 -9.20 -9.40
N VAL A 157 34.93 -8.90 -8.10
CA VAL A 157 33.82 -9.23 -7.20
C VAL A 157 32.56 -8.41 -7.53
N ASP A 158 32.67 -7.09 -7.78
CA ASP A 158 31.53 -6.26 -8.22
C ASP A 158 30.97 -6.75 -9.57
N LYS A 159 31.85 -7.06 -10.53
CA LYS A 159 31.45 -7.58 -11.85
C LYS A 159 30.72 -8.92 -11.76
N SER A 160 31.13 -9.80 -10.84
CA SER A 160 30.47 -11.09 -10.61
C SER A 160 29.02 -10.97 -10.10
N ILE A 161 28.69 -9.87 -9.41
CA ILE A 161 27.35 -9.62 -8.87
C ILE A 161 26.49 -8.86 -9.88
N ARG A 162 27.09 -7.95 -10.67
CA ARG A 162 26.38 -7.19 -11.71
C ARG A 162 26.03 -8.02 -12.96
N GLY A 163 26.75 -9.11 -13.23
CA GLY A 163 26.70 -9.85 -14.50
C GLY A 163 25.56 -10.87 -14.69
N LYS A 164 24.50 -10.86 -13.88
CA LYS A 164 23.36 -11.79 -14.02
C LYS A 164 22.01 -11.08 -14.05
N ARG A 165 21.91 -10.03 -14.86
CA ARG A 165 20.62 -9.43 -15.25
C ARG A 165 19.95 -10.27 -16.32
#